data_AF-A0AAU3WY29-F1
#
_entry.id   AF-A0AAU3WY29-F1
#
_cell.length_a   1.000
_cell.length_b   1.000
_cell.length_c   1.000
_cell.angle_alpha   90.00
_cell.angle_beta   90.00
_cell.angle_gamma   90.00
#
_symmetry.space_group_name_H-M   'P 1'
#
loop_
_entity.id
_entity.type
_entity.pdbx_description
1 polymer ?
#
loop_
_entity_poly.entity_id
_entity_poly.type
_entity_poly.pdbx_seq_one_letter_code
_entity_poly.pdbx_strand_id
1 'polypeptide(L)'
;MSTGTTDSIPFGIELEKEKERLYALDISEAQWLSAPGGPTRGGPVEVAALGDGAVALRNPADPRGLVLRFTAHEWEAFKLGALHGEFD
;
A
#
# COMPACT_ATOMS: atom_id res chain seq x y z
N MET A 1 -6.61 2.66 -44.70
CA MET A 1 -6.31 3.63 -43.61
C MET A 1 -6.79 2.99 -42.31
N SER A 2 -5.92 2.26 -41.62
CA SER A 2 -6.28 1.63 -40.34
C SER A 2 -6.38 2.71 -39.27
N THR A 3 -7.58 2.89 -38.73
CA THR A 3 -7.81 3.66 -37.52
C THR A 3 -7.13 2.92 -36.37
N GLY A 4 -6.22 3.60 -35.66
CA GLY A 4 -5.57 3.06 -34.48
C GLY A 4 -6.61 2.73 -33.40
N THR A 5 -6.70 1.45 -33.07
CA THR A 5 -7.34 1.00 -31.83
C THR A 5 -6.50 1.55 -30.69
N THR A 6 -7.01 2.57 -29.99
CA THR A 6 -6.53 2.87 -28.64
C THR A 6 -6.88 1.65 -27.79
N ASP A 7 -5.88 0.80 -27.53
CA ASP A 7 -5.96 -0.28 -26.56
C ASP A 7 -6.13 0.33 -25.17
N SER A 8 -7.38 0.64 -24.83
CA SER A 8 -7.77 0.92 -23.45
C SER A 8 -7.63 -0.37 -22.67
N ILE A 9 -6.45 -0.58 -22.07
CA ILE A 9 -6.26 -1.60 -21.05
C ILE A 9 -7.30 -1.33 -19.94
N PRO A 10 -8.14 -2.30 -19.56
CA PRO A 10 -9.10 -2.11 -18.47
C PRO A 10 -8.36 -1.71 -17.19
N PHE A 11 -8.89 -0.71 -16.46
CA PHE A 11 -8.29 -0.15 -15.23
C PHE A 11 -7.80 -1.23 -14.23
N GLY A 12 -8.48 -2.38 -14.17
CA GLY A 12 -8.09 -3.51 -13.32
C GLY A 12 -6.75 -4.17 -13.69
N ILE A 13 -6.36 -4.20 -14.96
CA ILE A 13 -5.08 -4.82 -15.37
C ILE A 13 -3.89 -3.91 -15.01
N GLU A 14 -4.06 -2.60 -15.07
CA GLU A 14 -2.98 -1.66 -14.71
C GLU A 14 -2.73 -1.63 -13.20
N LEU A 15 -3.79 -1.72 -12.38
CA LEU A 15 -3.69 -1.83 -10.93
C LEU A 15 -2.99 -3.12 -10.49
N GLU A 16 -3.29 -4.25 -11.14
CA GLU A 16 -2.65 -5.52 -10.81
C GLU A 16 -1.14 -5.49 -11.11
N LYS A 17 -0.76 -4.92 -12.26
CA LYS A 17 0.66 -4.72 -12.62
C LYS A 17 1.38 -3.77 -11.66
N GLU A 18 0.73 -2.70 -11.21
CA GLU A 18 1.28 -1.83 -10.17
C GLU A 18 1.48 -2.60 -8.86
N LYS A 19 0.50 -3.42 -8.46
CA LYS A 19 0.61 -4.26 -7.26
C LYS A 19 1.77 -5.25 -7.37
N GLU A 20 1.91 -5.94 -8.49
CA GLU A 20 3.03 -6.83 -8.77
C GLU A 20 4.38 -6.09 -8.68
N ARG A 21 4.47 -4.89 -9.27
CA ARG A 21 5.66 -4.03 -9.17
C ARG A 21 5.96 -3.68 -7.72
N LEU A 22 4.96 -3.29 -6.95
CA LEU A 22 5.14 -3.00 -5.54
C LEU A 22 5.69 -4.20 -4.80
N TYR A 23 5.22 -5.43 -5.02
CA TYR A 23 5.75 -6.62 -4.35
C TYR A 23 7.14 -7.06 -4.81
N ALA A 24 7.56 -6.65 -6.02
CA ALA A 24 8.91 -6.88 -6.53
C ALA A 24 9.97 -5.92 -5.94
N LEU A 25 9.57 -4.81 -5.32
CA LEU A 25 10.52 -3.85 -4.73
C LEU A 25 11.31 -4.47 -3.56
N ASP A 26 12.60 -4.19 -3.53
CA ASP A 26 13.41 -4.37 -2.31
C ASP A 26 13.06 -3.26 -1.31
N ILE A 27 12.68 -3.67 -0.11
CA ILE A 27 12.25 -2.79 0.99
C ILE A 27 13.12 -2.99 2.24
N SER A 28 14.27 -3.66 2.09
CA SER A 28 15.22 -3.90 3.19
C SER A 28 15.68 -2.60 3.85
N GLU A 29 15.85 -1.54 3.06
CA GLU A 29 16.27 -0.20 3.49
C GLU A 29 15.10 0.79 3.70
N ALA A 30 13.85 0.30 3.69
CA ALA A 30 12.69 1.17 3.87
C ALA A 30 12.68 1.80 5.28
N GLN A 31 12.31 3.07 5.36
CA GLN A 31 12.17 3.78 6.63
C GLN A 31 10.76 3.53 7.20
N TRP A 32 10.71 2.81 8.32
CA TRP A 32 9.46 2.44 8.99
C TRP A 32 9.11 3.43 10.09
N LEU A 33 7.86 3.90 10.07
CA LEU A 33 7.32 4.85 11.02
C LEU A 33 6.18 4.21 11.82
N SER A 34 6.26 4.31 13.14
CA SER A 34 5.17 3.96 14.05
C SER A 34 4.36 5.20 14.42
N ALA A 35 3.07 5.04 14.68
CA ALA A 35 2.26 6.14 15.20
C ALA A 35 2.74 6.57 16.61
N PRO A 36 2.91 7.89 16.87
CA PRO A 36 3.28 8.36 18.19
C PRO A 36 2.15 8.09 19.20
N GLY A 37 2.50 7.51 20.36
CA GLY A 37 1.58 7.30 21.48
C GLY A 37 0.64 6.09 21.37
N GLY A 38 0.87 5.17 20.42
CA GLY A 38 0.07 3.94 20.29
C GLY A 38 0.26 2.94 21.44
N PRO A 39 -0.64 1.95 21.59
CA PRO A 39 -0.62 0.99 22.70
C PRO A 39 0.68 0.17 22.73
N THR A 40 1.23 -0.03 23.94
CA THR A 40 2.52 -0.71 24.20
C THR A 40 2.50 -2.23 24.02
N ARG A 41 1.32 -2.85 23.82
CA ARG A 41 1.18 -4.29 23.57
C ARG A 41 0.18 -4.50 22.42
N GLY A 42 0.66 -5.09 21.32
CA GLY A 42 -0.08 -5.16 20.05
C GLY A 42 0.34 -4.08 19.04
N GLY A 43 0.83 -2.93 19.53
CA GLY A 43 1.56 -1.90 18.78
C GLY A 43 0.78 -1.22 17.63
N PRO A 44 0.93 0.09 17.39
CA PRO A 44 0.49 0.66 16.12
C PRO A 44 1.25 -0.04 14.98
N VAL A 45 0.53 -0.36 13.90
CA VAL A 45 1.16 -0.83 12.65
C VAL A 45 2.28 0.11 12.24
N GLU A 46 3.34 -0.43 11.64
CA GLU A 46 4.40 0.39 11.05
C GLU A 46 4.10 0.63 9.57
N VAL A 47 4.36 1.84 9.11
CA VAL A 47 4.19 2.26 7.72
C VAL A 47 5.48 2.78 7.11
N ALA A 48 5.72 2.48 5.83
CA ALA A 48 6.84 3.00 5.06
C ALA A 48 6.35 3.49 3.69
N ALA A 49 6.83 4.65 3.24
CA ALA A 49 6.56 5.14 1.89
C ALA A 49 7.41 4.37 0.87
N LEU A 50 6.79 3.95 -0.24
CA LEU A 50 7.46 3.22 -1.34
C LEU A 50 7.75 4.09 -2.57
N GLY A 51 7.28 5.34 -2.58
CA GLY A 51 7.30 6.24 -3.74
C GLY A 51 5.92 6.36 -4.38
N ASP A 52 5.69 7.44 -5.14
CA ASP A 52 4.46 7.71 -5.91
C ASP A 52 3.14 7.57 -5.13
N GLY A 53 3.17 7.78 -3.80
CA GLY A 53 2.02 7.65 -2.91
C GLY A 53 1.73 6.21 -2.45
N ALA A 54 2.48 5.21 -2.91
CA ALA A 54 2.37 3.83 -2.43
C ALA A 54 2.96 3.68 -1.01
N VAL A 55 2.39 2.74 -0.25
CA VAL A 55 2.69 2.54 1.17
C VAL A 55 2.84 1.05 1.48
N ALA A 56 3.85 0.70 2.26
CA ALA A 56 3.96 -0.60 2.90
C ALA A 56 3.49 -0.53 4.36
N LEU A 57 2.86 -1.60 4.84
CA LEU A 57 2.37 -1.74 6.20
C LEU A 57 2.81 -3.08 6.78
N ARG A 58 3.33 -3.10 8.00
CA ARG A 58 3.72 -4.33 8.69
C ARG A 58 3.36 -4.33 10.17
N ASN A 59 3.34 -5.52 10.76
CA ASN A 59 3.25 -5.71 12.20
C ASN A 59 4.65 -5.52 12.83
N PRO A 60 4.87 -4.54 13.71
CA PRO A 60 6.16 -4.37 14.37
C PRO A 60 6.55 -5.54 15.29
N ALA A 61 5.58 -6.34 15.77
CA ALA A 61 5.87 -7.54 16.55
C ALA A 61 6.38 -8.72 15.70
N ASP A 62 6.20 -8.65 14.37
CA ASP A 62 6.76 -9.60 13.41
C ASP A 62 7.30 -8.87 12.16
N PRO A 63 8.44 -8.15 12.25
CA PRO A 63 8.95 -7.32 11.16
C PRO A 63 9.37 -8.11 9.91
N ARG A 64 9.56 -9.43 10.04
CA ARG A 64 9.90 -10.35 8.94
C ARG A 64 8.67 -11.15 8.45
N GLY A 65 7.52 -10.91 9.05
CA GLY A 65 6.25 -11.50 8.65
C GLY A 65 5.70 -10.85 7.39
N LEU A 66 4.37 -10.94 7.22
CA LEU A 66 3.69 -10.36 6.07
C LEU A 66 3.81 -8.83 6.05
N VAL A 67 4.24 -8.30 4.91
CA VAL A 67 4.20 -6.87 4.59
C VAL A 67 3.12 -6.63 3.54
N LEU A 68 2.08 -5.88 3.90
CA LEU A 68 1.06 -5.44 2.96
C LEU A 68 1.60 -4.24 2.18
N ARG A 69 1.36 -4.19 0.87
CA ARG A 69 1.77 -3.06 0.01
C ARG A 69 0.54 -2.51 -0.70
N PHE A 70 0.28 -1.22 -0.54
CA PHE A 70 -0.85 -0.52 -1.11
C PHE A 70 -0.35 0.39 -2.23
N THR A 71 -1.03 0.33 -3.37
CA THR A 71 -0.95 1.39 -4.37
C THR A 71 -1.46 2.70 -3.78
N ALA A 72 -1.10 3.84 -4.39
CA ALA A 72 -1.61 5.13 -3.96
C ALA A 72 -3.16 5.16 -3.92
N HIS A 73 -3.80 4.56 -4.93
CA HIS A 73 -5.26 4.52 -5.00
C HIS A 73 -5.89 3.68 -3.89
N GLU A 74 -5.36 2.48 -3.62
CA GLU A 74 -5.83 1.64 -2.51
C GLU A 74 -5.61 2.32 -1.15
N TRP A 75 -4.47 3.01 -0.98
CA TRP A 75 -4.16 3.72 0.26
C TRP A 75 -5.10 4.90 0.50
N GLU A 76 -5.44 5.68 -0.53
CA GLU A 76 -6.45 6.74 -0.42
C GLU A 76 -7.83 6.16 -0.08
N ALA A 77 -8.24 5.10 -0.75
CA ALA A 77 -9.51 4.42 -0.45
C ALA A 77 -9.56 3.91 0.99
N PHE A 78 -8.48 3.28 1.47
CA PHE A 78 -8.35 2.82 2.84
C PHE A 78 -8.51 3.96 3.85
N LYS A 79 -7.80 5.08 3.66
CA LYS A 79 -7.91 6.25 4.54
C LYS A 79 -9.32 6.82 4.59
N LEU A 80 -10.00 6.90 3.45
CA LEU A 80 -11.37 7.41 3.37
C LEU A 80 -12.35 6.49 4.13
N GLY A 81 -12.25 5.17 3.95
CA GLY A 81 -13.07 4.22 4.70
C GLY A 81 -12.81 4.28 6.21
N ALA A 82 -11.54 4.38 6.61
CA ALA A 82 -11.14 4.53 8.02
C ALA A 82 -11.67 5.83 8.64
N LEU A 83 -11.64 6.94 7.91
CA LEU A 83 -12.19 8.21 8.38
C LEU A 83 -13.71 8.17 8.53
N HIS A 84 -14.41 7.40 7.70
CA HIS A 84 -15.87 7.26 7.76
C HIS A 84 -16.35 6.23 8.79
N GLY A 85 -15.45 5.60 9.55
CA GLY A 85 -15.81 4.61 10.58
C GLY A 85 -16.27 3.27 10.00
N GLU A 86 -15.89 2.93 8.76
CA GLU A 86 -16.27 1.66 8.14
C GLU A 86 -15.59 0.44 8.79
N PHE A 87 -14.63 0.66 9.69
CA PHE A 87 -13.81 -0.38 10.32
C PHE A 87 -13.85 -0.37 11.86
N ASP A 88 -14.79 0.38 12.48
CA ASP A 88 -14.97 0.50 13.96
C ASP A 88 -15.81 -0.65 14.57
#